data_AF-A0A1S1X3F2-F1
#
_entry.id   AF-A0A1S1X3F2-F1
#
_cell.length_a   1.000
_cell.length_b   1.000
_cell.length_c   1.000
_cell.angle_alpha   90.00
_cell.angle_beta   90.00
_cell.angle_gamma   90.00
#
_symmetry.space_group_name_H-M   'P 1'
#
loop_
_entity.id
_entity.type
_entity.pdbx_description
1 polymer ?
#
loop_
_entity_poly.entity_id
_entity_poly.type
_entity_poly.pdbx_seq_one_letter_code
_entity_poly.pdbx_strand_id
1 'polypeptide(L)'
;MAACLMLFGLSAQAKSLASGQTLSLNDRIYSDNGQYFLTLQTDGNLVFYGPSGALWASNTVGSGAIRAMMQPDGHFVLYRPNSAVAWQLNTGWAGTFLNVQSDGNLVFYRLKPVWDSHTSDPATMQNLPSLQFTPPAHFAPGSSYTVGQYFLIFQTDGNLVLYKNGSQIIWSSGTAGSGATDIWMQADGNFVIYTNGRPVWQSGTAGTPNPFLAMQADGNLVVYGQLPVWDRNKGPLPQAR
;
A
#
# COMPACT_ATOMS: atom_id res chain seq x y z
N MET A 1 26.40 23.37 10.31
CA MET A 1 24.99 23.84 10.40
C MET A 1 24.41 23.81 8.99
N ALA A 2 23.58 22.80 8.70
CA ALA A 2 22.79 22.74 7.48
C ALA A 2 21.33 22.73 7.91
N ALA A 3 20.58 23.74 7.47
CA ALA A 3 19.18 23.91 7.78
C ALA A 3 18.36 22.86 7.01
N CYS A 4 17.80 21.89 7.73
CA CYS A 4 16.74 21.04 7.22
C CYS A 4 15.46 21.86 7.18
N LEU A 5 15.16 22.42 6.01
CA LEU A 5 13.92 23.13 5.75
C LEU A 5 12.80 22.09 5.63
N MET A 6 12.25 21.66 6.77
CA MET A 6 11.01 20.89 6.80
C MET A 6 9.85 21.83 6.47
N LEU A 7 9.61 22.05 5.18
CA LEU A 7 8.32 22.55 4.71
C LEU A 7 7.28 21.48 5.01
N PHE A 8 6.54 21.65 6.09
CA PHE A 8 5.25 21.01 6.28
C PHE A 8 4.24 21.70 5.36
N GLY A 9 4.14 21.21 4.13
CA GLY A 9 3.15 21.64 3.15
C GLY A 9 2.27 20.47 2.74
N LEU A 10 0.97 20.60 3.01
CA LEU A 10 -0.16 19.80 2.52
C LEU A 10 -0.19 18.35 3.05
N SER A 11 -1.26 18.01 3.77
CA SER A 11 -1.65 16.61 3.92
C SER A 11 -1.75 16.02 2.52
N ALA A 12 -1.03 14.93 2.26
CA ALA A 12 -1.30 14.10 1.10
C ALA A 12 -2.77 13.65 1.25
N GLN A 13 -3.69 14.31 0.54
CA GLN A 13 -5.07 13.84 0.45
C GLN A 13 -4.99 12.42 -0.08
N ALA A 14 -5.36 11.46 0.76
CA ALA A 14 -5.06 10.06 0.51
C ALA A 14 -5.66 9.64 -0.85
N LYS A 15 -4.82 9.05 -1.73
CA LYS A 15 -5.23 8.39 -2.98
C LYS A 15 -6.11 7.16 -2.72
N SER A 16 -6.08 6.66 -1.48
CA SER A 16 -6.70 5.40 -1.09
C SER A 16 -7.51 5.52 0.20
N LEU A 17 -8.53 4.67 0.32
CA LEU A 17 -9.14 4.34 1.61
C LEU A 17 -8.65 2.95 2.01
N ALA A 18 -7.77 2.90 3.00
CA ALA A 18 -7.23 1.66 3.53
C ALA A 18 -8.28 0.88 4.33
N SER A 19 -8.04 -0.42 4.48
CA SER A 19 -8.79 -1.27 5.42
C SER A 19 -8.89 -0.63 6.81
N GLY A 20 -10.10 -0.58 7.36
CA GLY A 20 -10.44 0.06 8.64
C GLY A 20 -10.73 1.56 8.56
N GLN A 21 -10.43 2.24 7.44
CA GLN A 21 -10.65 3.68 7.32
C GLN A 21 -12.09 4.01 6.88
N THR A 22 -12.52 5.22 7.25
CA THR A 22 -13.85 5.74 6.94
C THR A 22 -13.79 7.03 6.14
N LEU A 23 -14.87 7.28 5.39
CA LEU A 23 -15.15 8.53 4.70
C LEU A 23 -16.47 9.09 5.23
N SER A 24 -16.49 10.31 5.75
CA SER A 24 -17.70 10.95 6.25
C SER A 24 -18.38 11.78 5.14
N LEU A 25 -19.55 12.35 5.45
CA LEU A 25 -20.21 13.30 4.55
C LEU A 25 -19.27 14.43 4.11
N ASN A 26 -19.27 14.71 2.81
CA ASN A 26 -18.46 15.70 2.09
C ASN A 26 -16.94 15.50 2.13
N ASP A 27 -16.42 14.48 2.84
CA ASP A 27 -15.02 14.12 2.73
C ASP A 27 -14.72 13.68 1.29
N ARG A 28 -13.48 13.92 0.86
CA ARG A 28 -13.01 13.61 -0.50
C ARG A 28 -11.68 12.88 -0.48
N ILE A 29 -11.59 11.86 -1.32
CA ILE A 29 -10.37 11.11 -1.64
C ILE A 29 -10.03 11.46 -3.09
N TYR A 30 -8.89 12.07 -3.33
CA TYR A 30 -8.47 12.54 -4.66
C TYR A 30 -7.48 11.60 -5.32
N SER A 31 -7.45 11.56 -6.66
CA SER A 31 -6.33 11.00 -7.42
C SER A 31 -5.07 11.86 -7.25
N ASP A 32 -3.90 11.30 -7.54
CA ASP A 32 -2.61 12.02 -7.44
C ASP A 32 -2.56 13.27 -8.32
N ASN A 33 -3.22 13.24 -9.49
CA ASN A 33 -3.30 14.40 -10.37
C ASN A 33 -4.42 15.40 -9.98
N GLY A 34 -5.17 15.14 -8.91
CA GLY A 34 -6.25 15.98 -8.40
C GLY A 34 -7.51 16.05 -9.28
N GLN A 35 -7.55 15.36 -10.43
CA GLN A 35 -8.65 15.48 -11.40
C GLN A 35 -9.86 14.61 -11.10
N TYR A 36 -9.68 13.56 -10.29
CA TYR A 36 -10.71 12.61 -9.93
C TYR A 36 -10.87 12.55 -8.41
N PHE A 37 -12.08 12.34 -7.94
CA PHE A 37 -12.30 12.16 -6.51
C PHE A 37 -13.56 11.34 -6.19
N LEU A 38 -13.50 10.64 -5.06
CA LEU A 38 -14.64 9.96 -4.45
C LEU A 38 -15.15 10.77 -3.27
N THR A 39 -16.46 10.95 -3.15
CA THR A 39 -17.09 11.65 -2.02
C THR A 39 -18.40 11.01 -1.60
N LEU A 40 -18.70 11.03 -0.30
CA LEU A 40 -20.02 10.70 0.21
C LEU A 40 -20.82 12.01 0.37
N GLN A 41 -21.83 12.20 -0.46
CA GLN A 41 -22.63 13.42 -0.49
C GLN A 41 -23.66 13.47 0.65
N THR A 42 -24.13 14.67 0.99
CA THR A 42 -25.11 14.90 2.08
C THR A 42 -26.48 14.27 1.83
N ASP A 43 -26.78 13.91 0.60
CA ASP A 43 -27.99 13.17 0.23
C ASP A 43 -27.86 11.65 0.46
N GLY A 44 -26.71 11.18 0.94
CA GLY A 44 -26.41 9.78 1.20
C GLY A 44 -25.90 9.00 -0.01
N ASN A 45 -25.59 9.67 -1.12
CA ASN A 45 -25.02 9.05 -2.31
C ASN A 45 -23.48 9.09 -2.28
N LEU A 46 -22.84 7.95 -2.55
CA LEU A 46 -21.40 7.90 -2.76
C LEU A 46 -21.12 8.05 -4.26
N VAL A 47 -20.38 9.09 -4.64
CA VAL A 47 -20.18 9.46 -6.04
C VAL A 47 -18.71 9.63 -6.34
N PHE A 48 -18.29 9.03 -7.46
CA PHE A 48 -16.98 9.21 -8.04
C PHE A 48 -17.06 10.19 -9.21
N TYR A 49 -16.30 11.27 -9.12
CA TYR A 49 -16.26 12.36 -10.08
C TYR A 49 -14.95 12.38 -10.88
N GLY A 50 -15.05 12.86 -12.11
CA GLY A 50 -13.91 13.32 -12.91
C GLY A 50 -14.15 14.74 -13.47
N PRO A 51 -13.29 15.20 -14.38
CA PRO A 51 -13.32 16.58 -14.88
C PRO A 51 -14.66 17.01 -15.52
N SER A 52 -15.40 16.07 -16.11
CA SER A 52 -16.65 16.34 -16.83
C SER A 52 -17.92 15.97 -16.04
N GLY A 53 -17.79 15.58 -14.77
CA GLY A 53 -18.94 15.23 -13.92
C GLY A 53 -18.83 13.84 -13.30
N ALA A 54 -19.98 13.29 -12.89
CA ALA A 54 -20.07 12.01 -12.22
C ALA A 54 -19.74 10.86 -13.18
N LEU A 55 -18.81 9.98 -12.78
CA LEU A 55 -18.36 8.82 -13.54
C LEU A 55 -18.94 7.50 -13.01
N TRP A 56 -19.29 7.46 -11.72
CA TRP A 56 -19.92 6.31 -11.07
C TRP A 56 -20.64 6.77 -9.79
N ALA A 57 -21.72 6.09 -9.41
CA ALA A 57 -22.43 6.33 -8.15
C ALA A 57 -22.95 5.02 -7.53
N SER A 58 -23.06 5.00 -6.21
CA SER A 58 -23.68 3.89 -5.46
C SER A 58 -25.20 3.82 -5.65
N ASN A 59 -25.82 4.89 -6.16
CA ASN A 59 -27.27 5.05 -6.32
C ASN A 59 -28.03 4.96 -4.99
N THR A 60 -27.52 5.66 -3.97
CA THR A 60 -28.04 5.62 -2.60
C THR A 60 -28.60 6.96 -2.12
N VAL A 61 -29.04 7.82 -3.04
CA VAL A 61 -29.73 9.09 -2.72
C VAL A 61 -30.93 8.80 -1.81
N GLY A 62 -31.06 9.55 -0.71
CA GLY A 62 -32.14 9.40 0.27
C GLY A 62 -32.00 8.17 1.17
N SER A 63 -30.90 7.41 1.08
CA SER A 63 -30.69 6.23 1.93
C SER A 63 -30.46 6.55 3.40
N GLY A 64 -30.11 7.80 3.72
CA GLY A 64 -29.69 8.23 5.05
C GLY A 64 -28.26 7.80 5.42
N ALA A 65 -27.45 7.38 4.45
CA ALA A 65 -26.03 7.09 4.68
C ALA A 65 -25.26 8.35 5.08
N ILE A 66 -24.42 8.25 6.11
CA ILE A 66 -23.60 9.35 6.62
C ILE A 66 -22.10 9.02 6.69
N ARG A 67 -21.74 7.75 6.49
CA ARG A 67 -20.36 7.27 6.59
C ARG A 67 -20.14 6.09 5.65
N ALA A 68 -19.07 6.12 4.86
CA ALA A 68 -18.53 4.95 4.18
C ALA A 68 -17.39 4.34 5.00
N MET A 69 -17.20 3.03 4.94
CA MET A 69 -16.09 2.35 5.60
C MET A 69 -15.56 1.23 4.72
N MET A 70 -14.25 1.20 4.49
CA MET A 70 -13.57 0.02 3.98
C MET A 70 -13.33 -0.91 5.18
N GLN A 71 -14.14 -1.94 5.34
CA GLN A 71 -14.06 -2.81 6.50
C GLN A 71 -12.89 -3.80 6.39
N PRO A 72 -12.34 -4.27 7.52
CA PRO A 72 -11.23 -5.23 7.52
C PRO A 72 -11.51 -6.56 6.82
N ASP A 73 -12.77 -6.98 6.77
CA ASP A 73 -13.24 -8.20 6.12
C ASP A 73 -13.38 -8.07 4.58
N GLY A 74 -13.16 -6.87 4.02
CA GLY A 74 -13.24 -6.63 2.58
C GLY A 74 -14.58 -6.08 2.10
N HIS A 75 -15.53 -5.80 3.00
CA HIS A 75 -16.77 -5.13 2.63
C HIS A 75 -16.58 -3.60 2.63
N PHE A 76 -17.00 -2.93 1.56
CA PHE A 76 -17.05 -1.47 1.53
C PHE A 76 -18.50 -1.01 1.75
N VAL A 77 -18.76 -0.43 2.92
CA VAL A 77 -20.11 -0.30 3.45
C VAL A 77 -20.48 1.16 3.70
N LEU A 78 -21.68 1.55 3.27
CA LEU A 78 -22.32 2.80 3.66
C LEU A 78 -23.23 2.58 4.87
N TYR A 79 -23.05 3.39 5.90
CA TYR A 79 -23.73 3.31 7.19
C TYR A 79 -24.66 4.49 7.43
N ARG A 80 -25.83 4.19 7.99
CA ARG A 80 -26.76 5.17 8.59
C ARG A 80 -26.30 5.59 9.99
N PRO A 81 -26.86 6.66 10.60
CA PRO A 81 -26.46 7.13 11.94
C PRO A 81 -26.54 6.06 13.05
N ASN A 82 -27.51 5.14 12.95
CA ASN A 82 -27.69 4.03 13.89
C ASN A 82 -26.80 2.81 13.58
N SER A 83 -25.77 2.97 12.73
CA SER A 83 -24.92 1.89 12.22
C SER A 83 -25.63 0.80 11.41
N ALA A 84 -26.87 1.03 10.98
CA ALA A 84 -27.51 0.14 10.00
C ALA A 84 -26.85 0.30 8.62
N VAL A 85 -26.70 -0.81 7.91
CA VAL A 85 -26.17 -0.82 6.53
C VAL A 85 -27.19 -0.18 5.59
N ALA A 86 -26.79 0.89 4.92
CA ALA A 86 -27.54 1.53 3.85
C ALA A 86 -27.29 0.84 2.50
N TRP A 87 -26.03 0.45 2.27
CA TRP A 87 -25.57 -0.21 1.06
C TRP A 87 -24.19 -0.83 1.30
N GLN A 88 -23.80 -1.83 0.50
CA GLN A 88 -22.46 -2.40 0.54
C GLN A 88 -21.98 -2.87 -0.83
N LEU A 89 -20.67 -2.84 -1.02
CA LEU A 89 -19.94 -3.53 -2.09
C LEU A 89 -19.09 -4.63 -1.48
N ASN A 90 -19.29 -5.85 -1.97
CA ASN A 90 -18.58 -7.03 -1.50
C ASN A 90 -17.40 -7.28 -2.42
N THR A 91 -16.18 -7.05 -1.93
CA THR A 91 -14.96 -7.31 -2.72
C THR A 91 -14.53 -8.78 -2.61
N GLY A 92 -14.90 -9.45 -1.51
CA GLY A 92 -14.60 -10.86 -1.24
C GLY A 92 -13.22 -11.13 -0.63
N TRP A 93 -12.46 -10.09 -0.26
CA TRP A 93 -11.10 -10.24 0.24
C TRP A 93 -10.83 -9.34 1.44
N ALA A 94 -10.48 -9.95 2.58
CA ALA A 94 -10.03 -9.22 3.75
C ALA A 94 -8.77 -8.38 3.44
N GLY A 95 -8.65 -7.23 4.10
CA GLY A 95 -7.55 -6.29 3.87
C GLY A 95 -7.61 -5.55 2.53
N THR A 96 -8.73 -5.64 1.79
CA THR A 96 -8.93 -4.85 0.58
C THR A 96 -8.89 -3.35 0.88
N PHE A 97 -8.40 -2.57 -0.07
CA PHE A 97 -8.39 -1.12 -0.01
C PHE A 97 -8.90 -0.52 -1.32
N LEU A 98 -9.45 0.67 -1.23
CA LEU A 98 -9.96 1.45 -2.37
C LEU A 98 -8.85 2.37 -2.87
N ASN A 99 -8.73 2.55 -4.19
CA ASN A 99 -7.82 3.48 -4.82
C ASN A 99 -8.53 4.34 -5.88
N VAL A 100 -8.33 5.66 -5.82
CA VAL A 100 -8.77 6.62 -6.83
C VAL A 100 -7.60 6.93 -7.76
N GLN A 101 -7.73 6.56 -9.04
CA GLN A 101 -6.62 6.57 -9.98
C GLN A 101 -6.65 7.77 -10.92
N SER A 102 -5.46 8.24 -11.30
CA SER A 102 -5.25 9.39 -12.18
C SER A 102 -5.68 9.14 -13.63
N ASP A 103 -5.95 7.89 -14.00
CA ASP A 103 -6.51 7.48 -15.30
C ASP A 103 -8.05 7.52 -15.32
N GLY A 104 -8.68 7.96 -14.21
CA GLY A 104 -10.13 8.02 -14.07
C GLY A 104 -10.77 6.69 -13.73
N ASN A 105 -10.02 5.75 -13.16
CA ASN A 105 -10.56 4.52 -12.60
C ASN A 105 -10.76 4.61 -11.07
N LEU A 106 -11.72 3.83 -10.58
CA LEU A 106 -11.95 3.59 -9.15
C LEU A 106 -11.82 2.08 -8.96
N VAL A 107 -10.81 1.67 -8.18
CA VAL A 107 -10.38 0.27 -8.11
C VAL A 107 -10.27 -0.17 -6.66
N PHE A 108 -10.77 -1.36 -6.36
CA PHE A 108 -10.48 -2.04 -5.10
C PHE A 108 -9.37 -3.06 -5.33
N TYR A 109 -8.37 -3.04 -4.47
CA TYR A 109 -7.19 -3.89 -4.54
C TYR A 109 -7.08 -4.76 -3.30
N ARG A 110 -6.59 -5.98 -3.50
CA ARG A 110 -6.04 -6.80 -2.41
C ARG A 110 -4.52 -6.87 -2.51
N LEU A 111 -3.87 -7.04 -1.38
CA LEU A 111 -2.45 -7.36 -1.32
C LEU A 111 -2.24 -8.87 -1.51
N LYS A 112 -1.33 -9.26 -2.40
CA LYS A 112 -0.84 -10.63 -2.55
C LYS A 112 0.65 -10.65 -2.19
N PRO A 113 1.07 -11.24 -1.06
CA PRO A 113 2.50 -11.46 -0.81
C PRO A 113 3.02 -12.44 -1.85
N VAL A 114 4.13 -12.09 -2.51
CA VAL A 114 4.78 -12.92 -3.55
C VAL A 114 6.17 -13.40 -3.14
N TRP A 115 6.77 -12.76 -2.14
CA TRP A 115 7.97 -13.18 -1.44
C TRP A 115 7.97 -12.56 -0.04
N ASP A 116 8.48 -13.28 0.96
CA ASP A 116 8.73 -12.73 2.29
C ASP A 116 10.01 -13.30 2.92
N SER A 117 10.55 -12.58 3.90
CA SER A 117 11.76 -12.99 4.61
C SER A 117 11.53 -14.12 5.62
N HIS A 118 10.28 -14.55 5.83
CA HIS A 118 9.88 -15.53 6.84
C HIS A 118 10.30 -15.17 8.27
N THR A 119 10.30 -13.87 8.58
CA THR A 119 10.73 -13.33 9.88
C THR A 119 9.63 -12.67 10.70
N SER A 120 8.38 -12.76 10.23
CA SER A 120 7.22 -12.27 10.97
C SER A 120 7.20 -12.86 12.39
N ASP A 121 7.17 -11.98 13.38
CA ASP A 121 6.95 -12.31 14.78
C ASP A 121 5.68 -11.61 15.30
N PRO A 122 4.55 -12.35 15.37
CA PRO A 122 3.30 -11.78 15.84
C PRO A 122 3.32 -11.33 17.30
N ALA A 123 4.20 -11.89 18.13
CA ALA A 123 4.29 -11.52 19.54
C ALA A 123 4.83 -10.10 19.75
N THR A 124 5.52 -9.57 18.74
CA THR A 124 6.07 -8.21 18.73
C THR A 124 5.34 -7.30 17.75
N MET A 125 4.16 -7.69 17.26
CA MET A 125 3.30 -6.81 16.44
C MET A 125 3.01 -5.51 17.19
N GLN A 126 3.47 -4.40 16.62
CA GLN A 126 3.13 -3.06 17.07
C GLN A 126 2.07 -2.48 16.13
N ASN A 127 1.21 -1.60 16.65
CA ASN A 127 0.27 -0.83 15.83
C ASN A 127 0.99 0.32 15.12
N LEU A 128 2.00 -0.02 14.32
CA LEU A 128 2.80 0.90 13.53
C LEU A 128 2.58 0.64 12.04
N PRO A 129 2.55 1.69 11.21
CA PRO A 129 2.47 1.51 9.77
C PRO A 129 3.74 0.81 9.25
N SER A 130 3.58 -0.03 8.24
CA SER A 130 4.71 -0.56 7.49
C SER A 130 5.36 0.55 6.67
N LEU A 131 6.69 0.51 6.52
CA LEU A 131 7.37 1.31 5.49
C LEU A 131 7.19 0.62 4.14
N GLN A 132 6.76 1.38 3.13
CA GLN A 132 6.55 0.89 1.78
C GLN A 132 7.53 1.56 0.81
N PHE A 133 8.12 0.76 -0.07
CA PHE A 133 9.04 1.20 -1.11
C PHE A 133 8.42 0.86 -2.46
N THR A 134 7.79 1.85 -3.09
CA THR A 134 7.19 1.69 -4.41
C THR A 134 8.24 1.85 -5.51
N PRO A 135 8.23 1.01 -6.55
CA PRO A 135 9.17 1.13 -7.64
C PRO A 135 9.07 2.46 -8.40
N PRO A 136 10.20 2.96 -8.94
CA PRO A 136 11.54 2.50 -8.64
C PRO A 136 11.99 3.00 -7.25
N ALA A 137 12.47 2.10 -6.40
CA ALA A 137 13.10 2.47 -5.13
C ALA A 137 14.52 1.92 -5.06
N HIS A 138 15.48 2.80 -4.80
CA HIS A 138 16.90 2.48 -4.68
C HIS A 138 17.37 2.54 -3.23
N PHE A 139 18.26 1.63 -2.87
CA PHE A 139 18.91 1.60 -1.57
C PHE A 139 20.41 1.64 -1.82
N ALA A 140 21.07 2.71 -1.38
CA ALA A 140 22.52 2.85 -1.47
C ALA A 140 23.20 2.22 -0.25
N PRO A 141 24.47 1.79 -0.34
CA PRO A 141 25.21 1.29 0.81
C PRO A 141 25.23 2.31 1.96
N GLY A 142 25.03 1.81 3.18
CA GLY A 142 24.84 2.60 4.40
C GLY A 142 23.40 3.07 4.65
N SER A 143 22.48 2.93 3.68
CA SER A 143 21.07 3.29 3.89
C SER A 143 20.42 2.35 4.89
N SER A 144 19.59 2.90 5.77
CA SER A 144 18.87 2.12 6.76
C SER A 144 17.45 2.63 7.00
N TYR A 145 16.59 1.71 7.45
CA TYR A 145 15.16 1.91 7.63
C TYR A 145 14.71 1.19 8.89
N THR A 146 13.83 1.83 9.67
CA THR A 146 13.43 1.31 10.98
C THR A 146 11.92 1.32 11.11
N VAL A 147 11.34 0.21 11.60
CA VAL A 147 9.95 0.10 12.02
C VAL A 147 9.92 -0.54 13.40
N GLY A 148 9.53 0.23 14.42
CA GLY A 148 9.55 -0.23 15.81
C GLY A 148 10.95 -0.72 16.21
N GLN A 149 11.05 -1.98 16.61
CA GLN A 149 12.30 -2.62 17.03
C GLN A 149 13.11 -3.26 15.88
N TYR A 150 12.61 -3.17 14.65
CA TYR A 150 13.21 -3.77 13.47
C TYR A 150 13.98 -2.73 12.67
N PHE A 151 15.15 -3.13 12.16
CA PHE A 151 16.10 -2.27 11.48
C PHE A 151 16.66 -2.98 10.25
N LEU A 152 16.35 -2.47 9.05
CA LEU A 152 16.87 -2.94 7.78
C LEU A 152 18.03 -2.04 7.35
N ILE A 153 19.19 -2.61 7.03
CA ILE A 153 20.35 -1.85 6.54
C ILE A 153 20.99 -2.54 5.34
N PHE A 154 21.29 -1.78 4.30
CA PHE A 154 22.21 -2.20 3.27
C PHE A 154 23.62 -1.83 3.70
N GLN A 155 24.37 -2.79 4.21
CA GLN A 155 25.68 -2.59 4.83
C GLN A 155 26.75 -2.30 3.77
N THR A 156 27.83 -1.62 4.17
CA THR A 156 28.94 -1.25 3.28
C THR A 156 29.78 -2.44 2.83
N ASP A 157 29.59 -3.62 3.42
CA ASP A 157 30.18 -4.87 2.97
C ASP A 157 29.38 -5.52 1.82
N GLY A 158 28.28 -4.91 1.40
CA GLY A 158 27.40 -5.38 0.33
C GLY A 158 26.26 -6.27 0.82
N ASN A 159 26.04 -6.43 2.12
CA ASN A 159 24.95 -7.26 2.65
C ASN A 159 23.69 -6.44 2.97
N LEU A 160 22.52 -6.88 2.53
CA LEU A 160 21.25 -6.40 3.09
C LEU A 160 20.89 -7.26 4.32
N VAL A 161 20.71 -6.61 5.47
CA VAL A 161 20.47 -7.30 6.76
C VAL A 161 19.30 -6.67 7.49
N LEU A 162 18.41 -7.51 8.00
CA LEU A 162 17.31 -7.14 8.87
C LEU A 162 17.64 -7.57 10.31
N TYR A 163 17.66 -6.60 11.20
CA TYR A 163 17.90 -6.76 12.63
C TYR A 163 16.61 -6.59 13.44
N LYS A 164 16.58 -7.23 14.61
CA LYS A 164 15.62 -7.05 15.69
C LYS A 164 16.36 -6.56 16.94
N ASN A 165 15.76 -5.64 17.68
CA ASN A 165 16.31 -5.09 18.93
C ASN A 165 17.74 -4.52 18.78
N GLY A 166 18.07 -3.99 17.61
CA GLY A 166 19.34 -3.34 17.30
C GLY A 166 20.54 -4.26 17.06
N SER A 167 20.51 -5.53 17.47
CA SER A 167 21.67 -6.42 17.37
C SER A 167 21.38 -7.84 16.87
N GLN A 168 20.16 -8.35 17.05
CA GLN A 168 19.81 -9.70 16.61
C GLN A 168 19.55 -9.70 15.11
N ILE A 169 20.38 -10.38 14.32
CA ILE A 169 20.10 -10.61 12.90
C ILE A 169 18.94 -11.61 12.80
N ILE A 170 17.88 -11.24 12.08
CA ILE A 170 16.73 -12.11 11.83
C ILE A 170 16.64 -12.54 10.36
N TRP A 171 17.17 -11.74 9.43
CA TRP A 171 17.32 -12.12 8.03
C TRP A 171 18.52 -11.43 7.39
N SER A 172 19.12 -12.08 6.40
CA SER A 172 20.19 -11.50 5.58
C SER A 172 20.10 -12.04 4.16
N SER A 173 20.42 -11.19 3.19
CA SER A 173 20.54 -11.59 1.77
C SER A 173 21.72 -12.53 1.47
N GLY A 174 22.69 -12.63 2.39
CA GLY A 174 23.88 -13.47 2.19
C GLY A 174 24.87 -12.92 1.15
N THR A 175 24.84 -11.61 0.88
CA THR A 175 25.64 -10.96 -0.17
C THR A 175 26.88 -10.23 0.36
N ALA A 176 27.23 -10.42 1.63
CA ALA A 176 28.45 -9.87 2.22
C ALA A 176 29.70 -10.26 1.41
N GLY A 177 30.57 -9.29 1.10
CA GLY A 177 31.80 -9.51 0.34
C GLY A 177 31.59 -9.73 -1.16
N SER A 178 30.35 -9.69 -1.67
CA SER A 178 30.07 -9.79 -3.11
C SER A 178 30.49 -8.56 -3.91
N GLY A 179 30.80 -7.44 -3.23
CA GLY A 179 31.01 -6.14 -3.85
C GLY A 179 29.71 -5.52 -4.37
N ALA A 180 28.57 -5.87 -3.76
CA ALA A 180 27.29 -5.26 -4.09
C ALA A 180 27.25 -3.77 -3.69
N THR A 181 26.70 -2.94 -4.59
CA THR A 181 26.62 -1.49 -4.42
C THR A 181 25.22 -0.93 -4.65
N ASP A 182 24.28 -1.75 -5.10
CA ASP A 182 22.97 -1.28 -5.52
C ASP A 182 21.89 -2.28 -5.17
N ILE A 183 20.79 -1.77 -4.61
CA ILE A 183 19.57 -2.54 -4.44
C ILE A 183 18.43 -1.77 -5.08
N TRP A 184 17.57 -2.48 -5.79
CA TRP A 184 16.39 -1.90 -6.42
C TRP A 184 15.15 -2.73 -6.10
N MET A 185 14.10 -2.05 -5.63
CA MET A 185 12.74 -2.50 -5.88
C MET A 185 12.35 -2.01 -7.27
N GLN A 186 12.26 -2.93 -8.21
CA GLN A 186 12.15 -2.66 -9.64
C GLN A 186 10.70 -2.58 -10.10
N ALA A 187 10.46 -1.87 -11.20
CA ALA A 187 9.13 -1.68 -11.77
C ALA A 187 8.51 -2.98 -12.30
N ASP A 188 9.34 -3.98 -12.62
CA ASP A 188 8.89 -5.32 -12.99
C ASP A 188 8.45 -6.16 -11.77
N GLY A 189 8.65 -5.65 -10.55
CA GLY A 189 8.28 -6.31 -9.31
C GLY A 189 9.35 -7.17 -8.67
N ASN A 190 10.55 -7.21 -9.23
CA ASN A 190 11.67 -7.90 -8.61
C ASN A 190 12.39 -6.99 -7.59
N PHE A 191 12.79 -7.55 -6.46
CA PHE A 191 13.67 -6.87 -5.50
C PHE A 191 15.06 -7.49 -5.63
N VAL A 192 16.04 -6.69 -6.06
CA VAL A 192 17.32 -7.22 -6.58
C VAL A 192 18.51 -6.46 -6.02
N ILE A 193 19.55 -7.20 -5.64
CA ILE A 193 20.86 -6.67 -5.21
C ILE A 193 21.85 -6.90 -6.35
N TYR A 194 22.63 -5.87 -6.69
CA TYR A 194 23.55 -5.85 -7.82
C TYR A 194 25.00 -5.55 -7.40
N THR A 195 25.93 -6.16 -8.13
CA THR A 195 27.34 -5.74 -8.23
C THR A 195 27.67 -5.44 -9.69
N ASN A 196 28.16 -4.24 -10.00
CA ASN A 196 28.57 -3.86 -11.37
C ASN A 196 27.52 -4.22 -12.45
N GLY A 197 26.24 -3.98 -12.16
CA GLY A 197 25.12 -4.30 -13.06
C GLY A 197 24.73 -5.78 -13.15
N ARG A 198 25.38 -6.69 -12.41
CA ARG A 198 25.04 -8.12 -12.34
C ARG A 198 24.26 -8.43 -11.06
N PRO A 199 23.12 -9.15 -11.13
CA PRO A 199 22.37 -9.51 -9.94
C PRO A 199 23.14 -10.56 -9.14
N VAL A 200 23.31 -10.33 -7.84
CA VAL A 200 23.93 -11.28 -6.88
C VAL A 200 22.89 -11.93 -5.96
N TRP A 201 21.73 -11.30 -5.81
CA TRP A 201 20.57 -11.84 -5.12
C TRP A 201 19.29 -11.23 -5.71
N GLN A 202 18.19 -11.99 -5.73
CA GLN A 202 16.88 -11.50 -6.12
C GLN A 202 15.75 -12.23 -5.39
N SER A 203 14.61 -11.57 -5.22
CA SER A 203 13.39 -12.17 -4.66
C SER A 203 12.69 -13.15 -5.61
N GLY A 204 12.96 -13.07 -6.91
CA GLY A 204 12.34 -13.94 -7.93
C GLY A 204 10.89 -13.57 -8.24
N THR A 205 10.54 -12.28 -8.07
CA THR A 205 9.15 -11.79 -8.14
C THR A 205 8.87 -10.94 -9.37
N ALA A 206 9.69 -11.04 -10.41
CA ALA A 206 9.47 -10.36 -11.68
C ALA A 206 8.10 -10.76 -12.30
N GLY A 207 7.41 -9.78 -12.88
CA GLY A 207 6.04 -9.91 -13.38
C GLY A 207 4.95 -9.64 -12.34
N THR A 208 5.31 -9.25 -11.11
CA THR A 208 4.33 -8.91 -10.08
C THR A 208 3.65 -7.58 -10.41
N PRO A 209 2.31 -7.52 -10.53
CA PRO A 209 1.60 -6.29 -10.88
C PRO A 209 1.53 -5.32 -9.70
N ASN A 210 1.70 -4.03 -9.99
CA ASN A 210 1.71 -2.93 -9.02
C ASN A 210 2.49 -3.28 -7.75
N PRO A 211 3.80 -3.60 -7.89
CA PRO A 211 4.54 -4.23 -6.82
C PRO A 211 5.08 -3.18 -5.85
N PHE A 212 5.35 -3.58 -4.61
CA PHE A 212 6.13 -2.79 -3.66
C PHE A 212 6.79 -3.69 -2.62
N LEU A 213 7.89 -3.21 -2.04
CA LEU A 213 8.50 -3.83 -0.87
C LEU A 213 7.93 -3.20 0.40
N ALA A 214 7.63 -4.00 1.40
CA ALA A 214 7.13 -3.55 2.70
C ALA A 214 8.02 -4.07 3.83
N MET A 215 8.49 -3.16 4.68
CA MET A 215 9.07 -3.50 5.98
C MET A 215 7.98 -3.34 7.05
N GLN A 216 7.59 -4.45 7.66
CA GLN A 216 6.42 -4.54 8.52
C GLN A 216 6.77 -4.45 10.01
N ALA A 217 5.79 -4.04 10.81
CA ALA A 217 5.95 -3.85 12.26
C ALA A 217 6.01 -5.16 13.05
N ASP A 218 5.79 -6.30 12.40
CA ASP A 218 6.02 -7.65 12.92
C ASP A 218 7.44 -8.16 12.59
N GLY A 219 8.25 -7.39 11.86
CA GLY A 219 9.61 -7.77 11.47
C GLY A 219 9.69 -8.55 10.19
N ASN A 220 8.63 -8.61 9.40
CA ASN A 220 8.67 -9.21 8.07
C ASN A 220 9.11 -8.17 7.02
N LEU A 221 9.89 -8.63 6.05
CA LEU A 221 10.17 -7.91 4.81
C LEU A 221 9.47 -8.65 3.68
N VAL A 222 8.55 -7.97 2.99
CA VAL A 222 7.63 -8.64 2.05
C VAL A 222 7.58 -7.89 0.74
N VAL A 223 7.64 -8.61 -0.38
CA VAL A 223 7.24 -8.06 -1.69
C VAL A 223 5.76 -8.37 -1.89
N TYR A 224 4.96 -7.33 -2.08
CA TYR A 224 3.54 -7.43 -2.39
C TYR A 224 3.28 -7.07 -3.84
N GLY A 225 2.30 -7.75 -4.44
CA GLY A 225 1.57 -7.25 -5.60
C GLY A 225 0.19 -6.72 -5.20
N GLN A 226 -0.25 -5.64 -5.85
CA GLN A 226 -1.61 -5.10 -5.68
C GLN A 226 -2.50 -5.62 -6.81
N LEU A 227 -3.35 -6.58 -6.49
CA LEU A 227 -4.26 -7.23 -7.44
C LEU A 227 -5.63 -6.57 -7.41
N PRO A 228 -6.14 -6.08 -8.55
CA PRO A 228 -7.46 -5.49 -8.58
C PRO A 228 -8.53 -6.59 -8.44
N VAL A 229 -9.50 -6.37 -7.56
CA VAL A 229 -10.59 -7.32 -7.31
C VAL A 229 -11.94 -6.80 -7.81
N TRP A 230 -12.06 -5.48 -7.99
CA TRP A 230 -13.20 -4.81 -8.58
C TRP A 230 -12.77 -3.49 -9.19
N ASP A 231 -13.36 -3.09 -10.33
CA ASP A 231 -13.24 -1.73 -10.87
C ASP A 231 -14.57 -1.18 -11.39
N ARG A 232 -14.69 0.14 -11.48
CA ARG A 232 -15.96 0.79 -11.86
C ARG A 232 -16.46 0.46 -13.26
N ASN A 233 -15.57 0.05 -14.18
CA ASN A 233 -15.89 -0.21 -15.57
C ASN A 233 -16.35 -1.66 -15.78
N LYS A 234 -15.77 -2.60 -15.03
CA LYS A 234 -15.98 -4.05 -15.21
C LYS A 234 -16.73 -4.71 -14.06
N GLY A 235 -16.86 -4.03 -12.92
CA GLY A 235 -17.37 -4.64 -11.70
C GLY A 235 -16.36 -5.64 -11.12
N PRO A 236 -16.81 -6.78 -10.56
CA PRO A 236 -15.92 -7.82 -10.02
C PRO A 236 -14.97 -8.37 -11.10
N LEU A 237 -13.69 -8.51 -10.75
CA LEU A 237 -12.67 -8.96 -11.68
C LEU A 237 -12.27 -10.44 -11.45
N PRO A 238 -12.08 -11.24 -12.52
CA PRO A 238 -11.56 -12.59 -12.41
C PRO A 238 -10.16 -12.58 -11.80
N GLN A 239 -9.90 -13.52 -10.90
CA GLN A 239 -8.59 -13.61 -10.24
C GLN A 239 -7.77 -14.76 -10.81
N ALA A 240 -6.54 -14.46 -11.23
CA ALA A 240 -5.51 -15.49 -11.30
C ALA A 240 -5.21 -15.94 -9.87
N ARG A 241 -5.37 -17.24 -9.59
CA ARG A 241 -5.03 -17.85 -8.30
C ARG A 241 -3.58 -17.53 -7.94
#